data_AF-A0ABD0RSS8-F1
#
_entry.id   AF-A0ABD0RSS8-F1
#
_cell.length_a   1.000
_cell.length_b   1.000
_cell.length_c   1.000
_cell.angle_alpha   90.00
_cell.angle_beta   90.00
_cell.angle_gamma   90.00
#
_symmetry.space_group_name_H-M   'P 1'
#
loop_
_entity.id
_entity.type
_entity.pdbx_description
1 polymer ?
#
loop_
_entity_poly.entity_id
_entity_poly.type
_entity_poly.pdbx_seq_one_letter_code
_entity_poly.pdbx_strand_id
1 'polypeptide(L)'
;MGDANSLVNIVDAGYSGSVWIGLKRATQKHWGWSHGEDTLTQYSAWNGGGPNSQKECAYLAFGVWHTYQCTSALHFVCHDESTGYIKVDLWKNWRDAQSYCRQYYTDLVTIRNSQEHEQLKIVVPSTTWVWIGLFLDSWEWSDKWSNFFRHWAAGQPSQISGSGDCVSMSTTNSGKWIHESCDLQRPFICHGWPKSPYRIYQYMNESMTWLDAQSYCRARFTDLATADSMNDVNRLVTTVDSGYNGSVWIGLHAGTEYHWVWSLGEGTISNYSMWSPGEPNGDGDCVRCYNGSWYDEICSTVLPFVCFNGDYCRQHHTDLASISSPEQQNLIPSELSLWIGLHLDSWQWSDHWNLRFRHWAADQLFLSLGSGDCVGMSGNNGKWAQYSCDLQQPFICYG
;
A
#
# COMPACT_ATOMS: atom_id res chain seq x y z
N MET A 1 -3.34 15.05 -9.49
CA MET A 1 -2.04 15.61 -9.01
C MET A 1 -1.58 15.11 -7.64
N GLY A 2 -2.44 14.50 -6.80
CA GLY A 2 -2.11 14.14 -5.40
C GLY A 2 -1.11 12.98 -5.20
N ASP A 3 -1.11 11.97 -6.09
CA ASP A 3 -0.46 10.68 -5.76
C ASP A 3 1.03 10.57 -6.09
N ALA A 4 1.58 11.39 -6.99
CA ALA A 4 3.00 11.31 -7.32
C ALA A 4 3.89 12.15 -6.39
N ASN A 5 3.36 13.27 -5.88
CA ASN A 5 4.08 14.11 -4.91
C ASN A 5 4.09 13.47 -3.52
N SER A 6 3.08 12.67 -3.16
CA SER A 6 3.08 11.92 -1.91
C SER A 6 4.20 10.86 -1.87
N LEU A 7 4.50 10.20 -3.00
CA LEU A 7 5.59 9.23 -3.09
C LEU A 7 6.98 9.83 -2.85
N VAL A 8 7.21 11.09 -3.23
CA VAL A 8 8.49 11.78 -2.96
C VAL A 8 8.70 11.97 -1.46
N ASN A 9 7.62 12.20 -0.70
CA ASN A 9 7.68 12.41 0.76
C ASN A 9 7.89 11.12 1.55
N ILE A 10 7.76 9.94 0.91
CA ILE A 10 8.06 8.64 1.55
C ILE A 10 9.57 8.42 1.63
N VAL A 11 10.33 8.98 0.70
CA VAL A 11 11.79 8.80 0.65
C VAL A 11 12.44 9.76 1.65
N ASP A 12 13.44 9.27 2.40
CA ASP A 12 14.21 10.08 3.35
C ASP A 12 14.64 11.41 2.72
N ALA A 13 14.40 12.52 3.43
CA ALA A 13 14.71 13.88 2.99
C ALA A 13 16.21 14.07 2.65
N GLY A 14 17.09 13.21 3.18
CA GLY A 14 18.53 13.19 2.86
C GLY A 14 18.91 12.46 1.56
N TYR A 15 18.00 11.67 0.95
CA TYR A 15 18.33 10.85 -0.21
C TYR A 15 18.09 11.57 -1.55
N SER A 16 19.18 11.86 -2.26
CA SER A 16 19.16 12.41 -3.62
C SER A 16 19.47 11.32 -4.65
N GLY A 17 18.44 10.63 -5.14
CA GLY A 17 18.62 9.56 -6.12
C GLY A 17 17.31 9.03 -6.69
N SER A 18 17.40 7.95 -7.47
CA SER A 18 16.21 7.27 -7.99
C SER A 18 15.83 6.10 -7.09
N VAL A 19 14.53 5.83 -6.96
CA VAL A 19 13.99 4.69 -6.23
C VAL A 19 13.09 3.86 -7.13
N TRP A 20 13.11 2.53 -6.99
CA TRP A 20 12.21 1.65 -7.72
C TRP A 20 10.77 1.80 -7.21
N ILE A 21 9.82 1.83 -8.13
CA ILE A 21 8.39 1.96 -7.81
C ILE A 21 7.58 0.70 -8.13
N GLY A 22 8.20 -0.34 -8.71
CA GLY A 22 7.52 -1.60 -9.03
C GLY A 22 6.78 -1.63 -10.37
N LEU A 23 6.86 -0.57 -11.18
CA LEU A 23 6.34 -0.56 -12.55
C LEU A 23 7.35 -1.19 -13.51
N LYS A 24 6.88 -2.09 -14.38
CA LYS A 24 7.72 -2.80 -15.36
C LYS A 24 7.02 -2.99 -16.71
N ARG A 25 7.77 -3.35 -17.76
CA ARG A 25 7.18 -3.65 -19.08
C ARG A 25 6.40 -4.96 -19.04
N ALA A 26 5.17 -4.91 -19.55
CA ALA A 26 4.25 -6.02 -19.64
C ALA A 26 4.48 -6.85 -20.91
N THR A 27 4.08 -8.12 -20.88
CA THR A 27 4.07 -9.01 -22.07
C THR A 27 2.89 -8.74 -23.00
N GLN A 28 1.81 -8.15 -22.47
CA GLN A 28 0.62 -7.75 -23.20
C GLN A 28 0.33 -6.27 -22.98
N LYS A 29 -0.30 -5.64 -23.99
CA LYS A 29 -0.70 -4.24 -23.90
C LYS A 29 -2.18 -4.12 -23.55
N HIS A 30 -2.52 -3.14 -22.73
CA HIS A 30 -3.89 -2.90 -22.27
C HIS A 30 -4.29 -1.44 -22.46
N TRP A 31 -5.53 -1.20 -22.87
CA TRP A 31 -6.06 0.15 -23.00
C TRP A 31 -6.42 0.72 -21.63
N GLY A 32 -6.05 1.97 -21.39
CA GLY A 32 -6.42 2.67 -20.17
C GLY A 32 -6.33 4.18 -20.29
N TRP A 33 -6.92 4.87 -19.32
CA TRP A 33 -6.97 6.33 -19.29
C TRP A 33 -5.73 6.92 -18.61
N SER A 34 -5.21 8.00 -19.17
CA SER A 34 -4.03 8.72 -18.68
C SER A 34 -4.14 9.16 -17.22
N HIS A 35 -5.36 9.49 -16.78
CA HIS A 35 -5.64 9.91 -15.42
C HIS A 35 -5.72 8.72 -14.43
N GLY A 36 -5.77 7.48 -14.93
CA GLY A 36 -5.67 6.27 -14.11
C GLY A 36 -7.00 5.57 -13.82
N GLU A 37 -8.13 6.08 -14.30
CA GLU A 37 -9.41 5.41 -14.11
C GLU A 37 -9.60 4.20 -15.03
N ASP A 38 -10.28 3.17 -14.51
CA ASP A 38 -10.66 1.97 -15.26
C ASP A 38 -12.16 1.99 -15.63
N THR A 39 -12.55 2.99 -16.42
CA THR A 39 -13.95 3.14 -16.90
C THR A 39 -14.19 2.50 -18.27
N LEU A 40 -13.16 1.96 -18.92
CA LEU A 40 -13.29 1.38 -20.26
C LEU A 40 -14.17 0.12 -20.29
N THR A 41 -14.24 -0.60 -19.16
CA THR A 41 -15.15 -1.73 -18.96
C THR A 41 -16.63 -1.31 -18.94
N GLN A 42 -16.90 -0.05 -18.61
CA GLN A 42 -18.25 0.48 -18.43
C GLN A 42 -18.78 1.17 -19.70
N TYR A 43 -17.90 1.83 -20.45
CA TYR A 43 -18.29 2.58 -21.64
C TYR A 43 -17.18 2.63 -22.70
N SER A 44 -17.56 2.38 -23.96
CA SER A 44 -16.69 2.64 -25.11
C SER A 44 -17.48 3.07 -26.33
N ALA A 45 -16.85 3.85 -27.20
CA ALA A 45 -17.47 4.41 -28.39
C ALA A 45 -16.55 4.35 -29.62
N TRP A 46 -15.87 3.22 -29.78
CA TRP A 46 -14.99 2.94 -30.92
C TRP A 46 -15.75 2.90 -32.25
N ASN A 47 -15.13 3.45 -33.29
CA ASN A 47 -15.64 3.28 -34.65
C ASN A 47 -15.40 1.84 -35.15
N GLY A 48 -16.48 1.07 -35.38
CA GLY A 48 -16.41 -0.24 -36.04
C GLY A 48 -16.01 -1.44 -35.17
N GLY A 49 -16.35 -1.44 -33.88
CA GLY A 49 -16.32 -2.65 -33.04
C GLY A 49 -15.01 -2.94 -32.28
N GLY A 50 -14.00 -2.07 -32.37
CA GLY A 50 -12.83 -2.13 -31.48
C GLY A 50 -11.59 -1.40 -32.01
N PRO A 51 -10.59 -1.18 -31.14
CA PRO A 51 -9.34 -0.52 -31.51
C PRO A 51 -8.47 -1.39 -32.42
N ASN A 52 -7.93 -0.83 -33.50
CA ASN A 52 -6.94 -1.50 -34.34
C ASN A 52 -5.62 -1.65 -33.57
N SER A 53 -5.10 -2.88 -33.44
CA SER A 53 -3.99 -3.28 -32.56
C SER A 53 -2.61 -2.70 -32.91
N GLN A 54 -2.49 -1.97 -34.03
CA GLN A 54 -1.24 -1.37 -34.47
C GLN A 54 -0.98 0.07 -33.99
N LYS A 55 -1.99 0.77 -33.46
CA LYS A 55 -1.88 2.19 -33.10
C LYS A 55 -2.19 2.43 -31.63
N GLU A 56 -1.32 3.19 -30.97
CA GLU A 56 -1.19 3.18 -29.51
C GLU A 56 -1.95 4.30 -28.77
N CYS A 57 -2.52 5.29 -29.46
CA CYS A 57 -3.25 6.39 -28.82
C CYS A 57 -4.62 6.62 -29.44
N ALA A 58 -5.61 7.00 -28.62
CA ALA A 58 -6.97 7.25 -29.08
C ALA A 58 -7.22 8.75 -29.29
N TYR A 59 -8.00 9.07 -30.34
CA TYR A 59 -8.49 10.41 -30.62
C TYR A 59 -9.99 10.39 -30.89
N LEU A 60 -10.64 11.54 -30.68
CA LEU A 60 -12.03 11.76 -31.02
C LEU A 60 -12.12 12.50 -32.37
N ALA A 61 -12.93 11.98 -33.28
CA ALA A 61 -13.34 12.65 -34.50
C ALA A 61 -14.74 12.17 -34.90
N PHE A 62 -15.54 13.05 -35.51
CA PHE A 62 -16.91 12.72 -35.93
C PHE A 62 -17.79 12.12 -34.81
N GLY A 63 -17.49 12.45 -33.56
CA GLY A 63 -18.23 11.97 -32.39
C GLY A 63 -17.94 10.52 -31.98
N VAL A 64 -16.94 9.84 -32.56
CA VAL A 64 -16.55 8.47 -32.22
C VAL A 64 -15.04 8.35 -31.99
N TRP A 65 -14.61 7.30 -31.29
CA TRP A 65 -13.21 7.07 -30.95
C TRP A 65 -12.48 6.31 -32.05
N HIS A 66 -11.26 6.74 -32.34
CA HIS A 66 -10.38 6.15 -33.33
C HIS A 66 -8.97 5.98 -32.77
N THR A 67 -8.15 5.11 -33.37
CA THR A 67 -6.75 4.95 -32.99
C THR A 67 -5.81 5.65 -33.98
N TYR A 68 -4.76 6.29 -33.47
CA TYR A 68 -3.74 6.97 -34.28
C TYR A 68 -2.33 6.85 -33.65
N GLN A 69 -1.31 7.21 -34.42
CA GLN A 69 0.09 7.18 -33.94
C GLN A 69 0.30 8.27 -32.88
N CYS A 70 0.75 7.89 -31.69
CA CYS A 70 0.96 8.82 -30.57
C CYS A 70 1.95 9.94 -30.88
N THR A 71 2.85 9.74 -31.85
CA THR A 71 3.87 10.70 -32.29
C THR A 71 3.31 11.82 -33.17
N SER A 72 2.11 11.66 -33.72
CA SER A 72 1.47 12.65 -34.58
C SER A 72 0.95 13.84 -33.79
N ALA A 73 1.06 15.04 -34.34
CA ALA A 73 0.53 16.24 -33.71
C ALA A 73 -0.96 16.42 -34.01
N LEU A 74 -1.79 16.53 -32.97
CA LEU A 74 -3.22 16.87 -33.05
C LEU A 74 -3.56 17.96 -32.02
N HIS A 75 -4.75 18.53 -32.13
CA HIS A 75 -5.38 19.24 -31.02
C HIS A 75 -5.69 18.27 -29.88
N PHE A 76 -6.07 18.75 -28.71
CA PHE A 76 -6.33 17.89 -27.57
C PHE A 76 -7.32 18.51 -26.60
N VAL A 77 -7.98 17.67 -25.81
CA VAL A 77 -8.92 18.10 -24.78
C VAL A 77 -8.39 17.72 -23.41
N CYS A 78 -8.24 18.73 -22.55
CA CYS A 78 -7.95 18.53 -21.15
C CYS A 78 -9.25 18.44 -20.35
N HIS A 79 -9.24 17.67 -19.28
CA HIS A 79 -10.25 17.79 -18.23
C HIS A 79 -9.67 18.52 -17.03
N ASP A 80 -10.52 19.31 -16.40
CA ASP A 80 -10.27 19.93 -15.12
C ASP A 80 -11.48 19.67 -14.21
N GLU A 81 -11.23 19.32 -12.96
CA GLU A 81 -12.30 19.03 -11.99
C GLU A 81 -13.15 20.27 -11.68
N SER A 82 -12.59 21.48 -11.85
CA SER A 82 -13.27 22.73 -11.55
C SER A 82 -14.01 23.34 -12.74
N THR A 83 -13.47 23.20 -13.95
CA THR A 83 -13.99 23.86 -15.17
C THR A 83 -14.50 22.91 -16.26
N GLY A 84 -14.40 21.59 -16.08
CA GLY A 84 -14.91 20.60 -17.03
C GLY A 84 -13.96 20.33 -18.20
N TYR A 85 -14.49 20.27 -19.42
CA TYR A 85 -13.71 19.92 -20.62
C TYR A 85 -13.26 21.15 -21.39
N ILE A 86 -11.95 21.23 -21.61
CA ILE A 86 -11.29 22.37 -22.25
C ILE A 86 -10.58 21.88 -23.52
N LYS A 87 -11.08 22.28 -24.68
CA LYS A 87 -10.38 22.09 -25.95
C LYS A 87 -9.22 23.07 -26.05
N VAL A 88 -8.01 22.55 -26.29
CA VAL A 88 -6.81 23.36 -26.47
C VAL A 88 -6.45 23.41 -27.96
N ASP A 89 -6.38 24.64 -28.49
CA ASP A 89 -6.06 24.92 -29.90
C ASP A 89 -4.55 24.94 -30.18
N LEU A 90 -3.82 23.95 -29.66
CA LEU A 90 -2.40 23.74 -29.92
C LEU A 90 -2.16 22.35 -30.53
N TRP A 91 -1.18 22.26 -31.42
CA TRP A 91 -0.79 21.00 -32.04
C TRP A 91 0.31 20.33 -31.21
N LYS A 92 0.02 19.17 -30.64
CA LYS A 92 0.96 18.38 -29.83
C LYS A 92 0.81 16.89 -30.11
N ASN A 93 1.91 16.15 -29.99
CA ASN A 93 1.82 14.70 -29.90
C ASN A 93 1.13 14.31 -28.59
N TRP A 94 0.67 13.06 -28.48
CA TRP A 94 -0.17 12.64 -27.35
C TRP A 94 0.52 12.86 -25.99
N ARG A 95 1.83 12.58 -25.91
CA ARG A 95 2.62 12.72 -24.67
C ARG A 95 2.82 14.19 -24.28
N ASP A 96 3.08 15.06 -25.25
CA ASP A 96 3.23 16.49 -25.01
C ASP A 96 1.88 17.14 -24.68
N ALA A 97 0.78 16.65 -25.26
CA ALA A 97 -0.58 17.06 -24.93
C ALA A 97 -0.94 16.68 -23.48
N GLN A 98 -0.66 15.44 -23.08
CA GLN A 98 -0.82 14.98 -21.70
C GLN A 98 -0.01 15.83 -20.72
N SER A 99 1.26 16.06 -21.04
CA SER A 99 2.15 16.86 -20.20
C SER A 99 1.64 18.29 -20.04
N TYR A 100 1.11 18.87 -21.12
CA TYR A 100 0.47 20.18 -21.09
C TYR A 100 -0.77 20.17 -20.20
N CYS A 101 -1.68 19.20 -20.38
CA CYS A 101 -2.90 19.13 -19.57
C CYS A 101 -2.57 18.99 -18.09
N ARG A 102 -1.57 18.19 -17.72
CA ARG A 102 -1.12 18.05 -16.33
C ARG A 102 -0.36 19.25 -15.79
N GLN A 103 0.11 20.14 -16.64
CA GLN A 103 0.78 21.35 -16.19
C GLN A 103 -0.21 22.46 -15.84
N TYR A 104 -1.31 22.56 -16.60
CA TYR A 104 -2.26 23.67 -16.50
C TYR A 104 -3.66 23.27 -16.00
N TYR A 105 -3.99 21.97 -16.02
CA TYR A 105 -5.28 21.36 -15.67
C TYR A 105 -5.04 20.02 -14.94
N THR A 106 -6.02 19.10 -14.96
CA THR A 106 -5.87 17.78 -14.32
C THR A 106 -5.11 16.78 -15.20
N ASP A 107 -5.65 16.41 -16.37
CA ASP A 107 -5.05 15.49 -17.35
C ASP A 107 -5.75 15.62 -18.72
N LEU A 108 -5.38 14.80 -19.71
CA LEU A 108 -6.21 14.57 -20.90
C LEU A 108 -7.54 13.94 -20.52
N VAL A 109 -8.60 14.30 -21.24
CA VAL A 109 -9.97 13.90 -20.89
C VAL A 109 -10.16 12.39 -20.75
N THR A 110 -10.75 11.98 -19.62
CA THR A 110 -11.36 10.66 -19.41
C THR A 110 -12.85 10.74 -19.76
N ILE A 111 -13.38 9.74 -20.48
CA ILE A 111 -14.80 9.64 -20.81
C ILE A 111 -15.39 8.43 -20.08
N ARG A 112 -16.20 8.67 -19.06
CA ARG A 112 -16.70 7.63 -18.15
C ARG A 112 -18.04 7.05 -18.57
N ASN A 113 -18.84 7.80 -19.31
CA ASN A 113 -20.19 7.40 -19.70
C ASN A 113 -20.68 8.17 -20.94
N SER A 114 -21.88 7.82 -21.41
CA SER A 114 -22.49 8.45 -22.58
C SER A 114 -22.81 9.94 -22.39
N GLN A 115 -23.14 10.38 -21.18
CA GLN A 115 -23.45 11.79 -20.91
C GLN A 115 -22.21 12.68 -21.07
N GLU A 116 -21.08 12.24 -20.52
CA GLU A 116 -19.77 12.89 -20.70
C GLU A 116 -19.37 12.93 -22.18
N HIS A 117 -19.62 11.85 -22.92
CA HIS A 117 -19.36 11.82 -24.36
C HIS A 117 -20.20 12.87 -25.10
N GLU A 118 -21.50 12.98 -24.83
CA GLU A 118 -22.35 14.00 -25.46
C GLU A 118 -21.90 15.44 -25.13
N GLN A 119 -21.44 15.69 -23.90
CA GLN A 119 -20.84 16.99 -23.55
C GLN A 119 -19.59 17.28 -24.38
N LEU A 120 -18.73 16.28 -24.57
CA LEU A 120 -17.51 16.42 -25.35
C LEU A 120 -17.80 16.72 -26.83
N LYS A 121 -18.89 16.18 -27.41
CA LYS A 121 -19.33 16.49 -28.79
C LYS A 121 -19.76 17.95 -28.99
N ILE A 122 -20.21 18.62 -27.93
CA ILE A 122 -20.54 20.06 -27.97
C ILE A 122 -19.27 20.91 -27.96
N VAL A 123 -18.27 20.48 -27.19
CA VAL A 123 -16.98 21.19 -27.05
C VAL A 123 -16.08 21.01 -28.28
N VAL A 124 -16.13 19.82 -28.91
CA VAL A 124 -15.27 19.45 -30.04
C VAL A 124 -16.03 19.60 -31.35
N PRO A 125 -15.62 20.52 -32.25
CA PRO A 125 -16.24 20.63 -33.57
C PRO A 125 -16.12 19.32 -34.35
N SER A 126 -17.18 18.94 -35.08
CA SER A 126 -17.29 17.65 -35.78
C SER A 126 -16.17 17.36 -36.79
N THR A 127 -15.48 18.39 -37.29
CA THR A 127 -14.37 18.29 -38.25
C THR A 127 -12.99 18.27 -37.60
N THR A 128 -12.89 18.42 -36.28
CA THR A 128 -11.59 18.51 -35.57
C THR A 128 -11.18 17.17 -35.02
N TRP A 129 -9.89 16.87 -35.10
CA TRP A 129 -9.30 15.65 -34.53
C TRP A 129 -8.59 16.05 -33.24
N VAL A 130 -9.04 15.46 -32.12
CA VAL A 130 -8.51 15.80 -30.80
C VAL A 130 -8.04 14.57 -30.04
N TRP A 131 -6.88 14.65 -29.41
CA TRP A 131 -6.44 13.64 -28.46
C TRP A 131 -7.37 13.59 -27.25
N ILE A 132 -7.64 12.36 -26.80
CA ILE A 132 -8.29 12.03 -25.53
C ILE A 132 -7.32 11.23 -24.67
N GLY A 133 -7.60 11.07 -23.38
CA GLY A 133 -6.70 10.43 -22.42
C GLY A 133 -6.50 8.93 -22.60
N LEU A 134 -7.19 8.29 -23.54
CA LEU A 134 -7.15 6.85 -23.75
C LEU A 134 -5.91 6.45 -24.58
N PHE A 135 -5.10 5.54 -24.05
CA PHE A 135 -3.87 5.05 -24.70
C PHE A 135 -3.67 3.55 -24.43
N LEU A 136 -2.89 2.92 -25.31
CA LEU A 136 -2.52 1.51 -25.23
C LEU A 136 -1.22 1.41 -24.43
N ASP A 137 -1.34 0.95 -23.20
CA ASP A 137 -0.24 0.87 -22.26
C ASP A 137 0.52 -0.45 -22.37
N SER A 138 1.83 -0.37 -22.18
CA SER A 138 2.75 -1.52 -22.18
C SER A 138 3.45 -1.71 -20.83
N TRP A 139 3.01 -0.98 -19.80
CA TRP A 139 3.55 -1.05 -18.45
C TRP A 139 2.53 -1.65 -17.48
N GLU A 140 3.00 -2.51 -16.59
CA GLU A 140 2.22 -3.15 -15.52
C GLU A 140 2.93 -2.98 -14.17
N TRP A 141 2.15 -2.84 -13.10
CA TRP A 141 2.66 -2.86 -11.73
C TRP A 141 2.98 -4.29 -11.30
N SER A 142 3.95 -4.45 -10.40
CA SER A 142 4.43 -5.75 -9.92
C SER A 142 3.36 -6.57 -9.20
N ASP A 143 2.40 -5.90 -8.57
CA ASP A 143 1.25 -6.46 -7.86
C ASP A 143 0.06 -6.76 -8.78
N LYS A 144 0.21 -6.51 -10.09
CA LYS A 144 -0.83 -6.63 -11.11
C LYS A 144 -2.02 -5.68 -10.90
N TRP A 145 -1.89 -4.66 -10.04
CA TRP A 145 -2.93 -3.66 -9.89
C TRP A 145 -2.97 -2.76 -11.12
N SER A 146 -4.17 -2.53 -11.66
CA SER A 146 -4.36 -1.81 -12.92
C SER A 146 -4.68 -0.33 -12.71
N ASN A 147 -3.68 0.47 -12.32
CA ASN A 147 -3.75 1.92 -12.47
C ASN A 147 -2.89 2.37 -13.67
N PHE A 148 -3.54 3.01 -14.64
CA PHE A 148 -2.94 3.49 -15.90
C PHE A 148 -2.29 4.87 -15.79
N PHE A 149 -2.28 5.48 -14.61
CA PHE A 149 -1.60 6.75 -14.38
C PHE A 149 -0.10 6.63 -14.62
N ARG A 150 0.48 7.59 -15.34
CA ARG A 150 1.90 7.57 -15.73
C ARG A 150 2.60 8.88 -15.49
N HIS A 151 3.54 8.99 -14.54
CA HIS A 151 4.24 10.25 -14.25
C HIS A 151 5.64 10.36 -14.89
N TRP A 152 5.75 10.01 -16.17
CA TRP A 152 7.02 10.03 -16.91
C TRP A 152 7.71 11.40 -16.92
N ALA A 153 9.03 11.39 -16.85
CA ALA A 153 9.86 12.54 -17.21
C ALA A 153 9.73 12.87 -18.70
N ALA A 154 10.06 14.12 -19.07
CA ALA A 154 10.06 14.53 -20.47
C ALA A 154 10.92 13.58 -21.34
N GLY A 155 10.39 13.15 -22.49
CA GLY A 155 11.07 12.22 -23.40
C GLY A 155 11.08 10.74 -22.97
N GLN A 156 10.47 10.39 -21.83
CA GLN A 156 10.44 9.01 -21.30
C GLN A 156 9.07 8.34 -21.52
N PRO A 157 9.02 6.99 -21.60
CA PRO A 157 10.14 6.07 -21.78
C PRO A 157 10.83 6.22 -23.15
N SER A 158 12.12 5.92 -23.20
CA SER A 158 12.89 5.88 -24.45
C SER A 158 12.49 4.68 -25.29
N GLN A 159 12.59 4.82 -26.62
CA GLN A 159 12.31 3.73 -27.56
C GLN A 159 13.48 2.73 -27.70
N ILE A 160 14.58 2.94 -26.98
CA ILE A 160 15.77 2.09 -27.10
C ILE A 160 15.51 0.79 -26.32
N SER A 161 15.03 -0.22 -27.02
CA SER A 161 14.92 -1.59 -26.52
C SER A 161 16.32 -2.19 -26.35
N GLY A 162 16.70 -2.55 -25.13
CA GLY A 162 17.99 -3.23 -24.94
C GLY A 162 18.37 -3.65 -23.53
N SER A 163 17.90 -3.00 -22.45
CA SER A 163 18.35 -3.43 -21.10
C SER A 163 17.46 -2.98 -19.94
N GLY A 164 16.39 -2.21 -20.15
CA GLY A 164 15.62 -1.64 -19.05
C GLY A 164 14.11 -1.65 -19.22
N ASP A 165 13.49 -2.67 -18.63
CA ASP A 165 12.04 -2.80 -18.53
C ASP A 165 11.53 -2.47 -17.11
N CYS A 166 12.35 -1.80 -16.28
CA CYS A 166 12.00 -1.37 -14.94
C CYS A 166 11.93 0.15 -14.86
N VAL A 167 11.14 0.67 -13.91
CA VAL A 167 10.88 2.11 -13.76
C VAL A 167 11.30 2.59 -12.39
N SER A 168 12.11 3.63 -12.37
CA SER A 168 12.50 4.34 -11.17
C SER A 168 11.91 5.75 -11.13
N MET A 169 11.60 6.23 -9.94
CA MET A 169 11.18 7.59 -9.66
C MET A 169 12.37 8.40 -9.17
N SER A 170 12.59 9.58 -9.76
CA SER A 170 13.65 10.50 -9.36
C SER A 170 13.18 11.44 -8.24
N THR A 171 13.82 11.39 -7.06
CA THR A 171 13.48 12.30 -5.94
C THR A 171 13.84 13.75 -6.25
N THR A 172 14.88 13.97 -7.05
CA THR A 172 15.39 15.30 -7.43
C THR A 172 14.65 15.95 -8.60
N ASN A 173 13.73 15.22 -9.25
CA ASN A 173 12.96 15.71 -10.39
C ASN A 173 11.46 15.58 -10.10
N SER A 174 11.03 16.05 -8.92
CA SER A 174 9.62 16.10 -8.51
C SER A 174 8.87 14.78 -8.72
N GLY A 175 9.50 13.65 -8.42
CA GLY A 175 8.87 12.34 -8.54
C GLY A 175 8.59 11.89 -9.98
N LYS A 176 9.30 12.44 -10.97
CA LYS A 176 9.18 12.02 -12.37
C LYS A 176 9.83 10.66 -12.60
N TRP A 177 9.22 9.87 -13.48
CA TRP A 177 9.62 8.49 -13.73
C TRP A 177 10.55 8.37 -14.93
N ILE A 178 11.52 7.48 -14.82
CA ILE A 178 12.45 7.11 -15.88
C ILE A 178 12.47 5.59 -16.01
N HIS A 179 12.50 5.08 -17.24
CA HIS A 179 12.76 3.65 -17.46
C HIS A 179 14.28 3.41 -17.49
N GLU A 180 14.72 2.36 -16.81
CA GLU A 180 16.13 2.05 -16.61
C GLU A 180 16.33 0.54 -16.53
N SER A 181 17.60 0.11 -16.55
CA SER A 181 17.95 -1.29 -16.38
C SER A 181 17.52 -1.85 -15.03
N CYS A 182 16.82 -2.99 -15.06
CA CYS A 182 16.39 -3.71 -13.86
C CYS A 182 17.57 -4.19 -13.00
N ASP A 183 18.77 -4.28 -13.58
CA ASP A 183 19.98 -4.78 -12.88
C ASP A 183 20.63 -3.71 -11.99
N LEU A 184 20.14 -2.46 -12.03
CA LEU A 184 20.66 -1.39 -11.18
C LEU A 184 20.22 -1.59 -9.72
N GLN A 185 21.19 -1.53 -8.81
CA GLN A 185 20.91 -1.51 -7.37
C GLN A 185 20.40 -0.13 -6.97
N ARG A 186 19.10 -0.05 -6.61
CA ARG A 186 18.46 1.16 -6.09
C ARG A 186 17.56 0.81 -4.91
N PRO A 187 17.35 1.74 -3.96
CA PRO A 187 16.27 1.61 -2.98
C PRO A 187 14.92 1.47 -3.69
N PHE A 188 13.93 0.90 -3.02
CA PHE A 188 12.60 0.63 -3.61
C PHE A 188 11.49 1.02 -2.64
N ILE A 189 10.34 1.38 -3.19
CA ILE A 189 9.10 1.66 -2.44
C ILE A 189 8.20 0.43 -2.57
N CYS A 190 7.66 -0.04 -1.44
CA CYS A 190 6.61 -1.05 -1.40
C CYS A 190 5.24 -0.40 -1.22
N HIS A 191 4.20 -1.02 -1.77
CA HIS A 191 2.81 -0.67 -1.47
C HIS A 191 2.21 -1.77 -0.58
N GLY A 192 1.28 -1.38 0.30
CA GLY A 192 0.65 -2.27 1.28
C GLY A 192 0.97 -1.87 2.72
N TRP A 193 0.23 -2.45 3.66
CA TRP A 193 0.45 -2.22 5.08
C TRP A 193 1.83 -2.78 5.47
N PRO A 194 2.70 -1.99 6.14
CA PRO A 194 3.83 -2.56 6.83
C PRO A 194 3.27 -3.60 7.79
N LYS A 195 3.54 -4.89 7.55
CA LYS A 195 3.19 -5.92 8.53
C LYS A 195 3.83 -5.50 9.84
N SER A 196 3.01 -5.23 10.87
CA SER A 196 3.52 -4.77 12.16
C SER A 196 4.63 -5.75 12.58
N PRO A 197 5.88 -5.28 12.74
CA PRO A 197 6.97 -6.16 13.15
C PRO A 197 6.79 -6.65 14.59
N TYR A 198 5.73 -6.21 15.29
CA TYR A 198 5.49 -6.44 16.69
C TYR A 198 4.16 -7.18 16.94
N ARG A 199 4.09 -8.47 16.56
CA ARG A 199 3.06 -9.39 17.10
C ARG A 199 3.38 -9.75 18.54
N ILE A 200 2.55 -9.37 19.49
CA ILE A 200 2.72 -9.76 20.89
C ILE A 200 2.04 -11.12 21.08
N TYR A 201 2.84 -12.17 21.29
CA TYR A 201 2.33 -13.50 21.55
C TYR A 201 2.05 -13.70 23.04
N GLN A 202 0.97 -14.43 23.35
CA GLN A 202 0.65 -14.88 24.69
C GLN A 202 0.32 -16.38 24.70
N TYR A 203 1.04 -17.13 25.53
CA TYR A 203 0.82 -18.55 25.74
C TYR A 203 -0.36 -18.79 26.69
N MET A 204 -1.28 -19.66 26.28
CA MET A 204 -2.40 -20.12 27.09
C MET A 204 -2.14 -21.56 27.53
N ASN A 205 -1.98 -21.77 28.83
CA ASN A 205 -1.76 -23.08 29.43
C ASN A 205 -3.06 -23.90 29.60
N GLU A 206 -4.14 -23.48 28.95
CA GLU A 206 -5.40 -24.21 28.86
C GLU A 206 -5.42 -25.03 27.58
N SER A 207 -5.81 -26.30 27.64
CA SER A 207 -5.86 -27.15 26.45
C SER A 207 -7.27 -27.20 25.86
N MET A 208 -7.40 -26.88 24.57
CA MET A 208 -8.69 -26.82 23.86
C MET A 208 -8.57 -27.38 22.44
N THR A 209 -9.70 -27.64 21.78
CA THR A 209 -9.69 -27.92 20.33
C THR A 209 -9.27 -26.69 19.55
N TRP A 210 -8.82 -26.84 18.30
CA TRP A 210 -8.34 -25.70 17.51
C TRP A 210 -9.42 -24.61 17.37
N LEU A 211 -10.67 -25.00 17.12
CA LEU A 211 -11.80 -24.07 16.95
C LEU A 211 -12.15 -23.36 18.27
N ASP A 212 -12.09 -24.08 19.39
CA ASP A 212 -12.32 -23.49 20.72
C ASP A 212 -11.19 -22.52 21.09
N ALA A 213 -9.94 -22.88 20.80
CA ALA A 213 -8.76 -22.04 21.01
C ALA A 213 -8.83 -20.76 20.17
N GLN A 214 -9.24 -20.86 18.90
CA GLN A 214 -9.50 -19.71 18.03
C GLN A 214 -10.58 -18.79 18.62
N SER A 215 -11.69 -19.37 19.04
CA SER A 215 -12.80 -18.63 19.66
C SER A 215 -12.35 -17.95 20.96
N TYR A 216 -11.53 -18.64 21.76
CA TYR A 216 -10.94 -18.08 22.97
C TYR A 216 -10.05 -16.87 22.65
N CYS A 217 -9.15 -17.02 21.68
CA CYS A 217 -8.26 -15.95 21.28
C CYS A 217 -9.03 -14.76 20.73
N ARG A 218 -10.01 -14.95 19.84
CA ARG A 218 -10.84 -13.86 19.30
C ARG A 218 -11.70 -13.14 20.35
N ALA A 219 -12.03 -13.82 21.45
CA ALA A 219 -12.81 -13.23 22.53
C ALA A 219 -11.98 -12.34 23.46
N ARG A 220 -10.64 -12.50 23.50
CA ARG A 220 -9.76 -11.88 24.53
C ARG A 220 -8.52 -11.19 23.95
N PHE A 221 -8.17 -11.53 22.72
CA PHE A 221 -7.00 -11.13 21.96
C PHE A 221 -7.44 -10.91 20.50
N THR A 222 -6.51 -10.85 19.54
CA THR A 222 -6.86 -10.73 18.13
C THR A 222 -7.30 -12.07 17.53
N ASP A 223 -6.42 -13.06 17.51
CA ASP A 223 -6.68 -14.41 16.98
C ASP A 223 -5.58 -15.38 17.48
N LEU A 224 -5.64 -16.65 17.08
CA LEU A 224 -4.54 -17.60 17.21
C LEU A 224 -3.28 -17.10 16.49
N ALA A 225 -2.12 -17.41 17.05
CA ALA A 225 -0.83 -16.91 16.61
C ALA A 225 -0.59 -17.13 15.11
N THR A 226 -0.24 -16.05 14.41
CA THR A 226 0.24 -16.06 13.03
C THR A 226 1.74 -15.85 13.00
N ALA A 227 2.47 -16.51 12.10
CA ALA A 227 3.93 -16.40 12.01
C ALA A 227 4.37 -16.34 10.53
N ASP A 228 4.73 -15.15 10.05
CA ASP A 228 5.06 -14.92 8.64
C ASP A 228 6.57 -14.79 8.40
N SER A 229 7.37 -14.88 9.46
CA SER A 229 8.82 -14.75 9.42
C SER A 229 9.51 -15.60 10.50
N MET A 230 10.81 -15.83 10.35
CA MET A 230 11.61 -16.51 11.39
C MET A 230 11.62 -15.71 12.71
N ASN A 231 11.51 -14.38 12.66
CA ASN A 231 11.45 -13.56 13.87
C ASN A 231 10.15 -13.81 14.67
N ASP A 232 9.03 -13.96 13.96
CA ASP A 232 7.75 -14.32 14.56
C ASP A 232 7.81 -15.69 15.23
N VAL A 233 8.42 -16.67 14.54
CA VAL A 233 8.61 -18.02 15.08
C VAL A 233 9.48 -17.98 16.34
N ASN A 234 10.61 -17.27 16.30
CA ASN A 234 11.48 -17.15 17.46
C ASN A 234 10.74 -16.53 18.66
N ARG A 235 9.96 -15.48 18.43
CA ARG A 235 9.17 -14.83 19.48
C ARG A 235 8.10 -15.76 20.04
N LEU A 236 7.35 -16.43 19.17
CA LEU A 236 6.35 -17.43 19.55
C LEU A 236 6.97 -18.54 20.41
N VAL A 237 8.11 -19.09 19.99
CA VAL A 237 8.83 -20.13 20.74
C VAL A 237 9.32 -19.63 22.10
N THR A 238 9.83 -18.39 22.18
CA THR A 238 10.29 -17.81 23.46
C THR A 238 9.15 -17.47 24.43
N THR A 239 7.92 -17.30 23.94
CA THR A 239 6.74 -17.04 24.78
C THR A 239 6.23 -18.30 25.48
N VAL A 240 6.47 -19.47 24.90
CA VAL A 240 6.10 -20.75 25.52
C VAL A 240 7.03 -21.01 26.70
N ASP A 241 6.46 -21.33 27.86
CA ASP A 241 7.21 -21.51 29.11
C ASP A 241 8.43 -22.43 28.92
N SER A 242 9.59 -22.02 29.44
CA SER A 242 10.88 -22.74 29.30
C SER A 242 10.88 -24.20 29.78
N GLY A 243 9.85 -24.64 30.51
CA GLY A 243 9.65 -26.02 30.96
C GLY A 243 8.61 -26.83 30.16
N TYR A 244 7.88 -26.21 29.23
CA TYR A 244 6.87 -26.89 28.41
C TYR A 244 7.50 -27.47 27.14
N ASN A 245 7.52 -28.79 27.04
CA ASN A 245 8.06 -29.53 25.88
C ASN A 245 6.95 -30.13 25.00
N GLY A 246 5.76 -29.52 24.99
CA GLY A 246 4.62 -29.97 24.19
C GLY A 246 4.41 -29.12 22.94
N SER A 247 3.46 -29.54 22.10
CA SER A 247 3.02 -28.72 20.96
C SER A 247 1.99 -27.68 21.41
N VAL A 248 1.86 -26.61 20.63
CA VAL A 248 0.82 -25.58 20.82
C VAL A 248 0.05 -25.33 19.53
N TRP A 249 -1.23 -24.97 19.63
CA TRP A 249 -1.98 -24.49 18.47
C TRP A 249 -1.48 -23.13 17.98
N ILE A 250 -1.42 -22.99 16.66
CA ILE A 250 -1.24 -21.73 15.94
C ILE A 250 -2.41 -21.55 14.96
N GLY A 251 -2.56 -20.34 14.42
CA GLY A 251 -3.72 -19.96 13.62
C GLY A 251 -3.76 -20.56 12.21
N LEU A 252 -2.83 -21.44 11.85
CA LEU A 252 -2.77 -22.01 10.50
C LEU A 252 -3.70 -23.22 10.38
N HIS A 253 -4.49 -23.26 9.31
CA HIS A 253 -5.41 -24.37 9.01
C HIS A 253 -5.57 -24.57 7.49
N ALA A 254 -6.11 -25.72 7.10
CA ALA A 254 -6.43 -26.03 5.72
C ALA A 254 -7.63 -25.19 5.25
N GLY A 255 -7.45 -24.49 4.13
CA GLY A 255 -8.48 -23.77 3.41
C GLY A 255 -9.11 -24.61 2.30
N THR A 256 -9.96 -23.98 1.49
CA THR A 256 -10.55 -24.61 0.29
C THR A 256 -9.46 -24.93 -0.73
N GLU A 257 -9.49 -26.09 -1.38
CA GLU A 257 -8.46 -26.49 -2.38
C GLU A 257 -7.07 -26.85 -1.81
N TYR A 258 -6.98 -27.30 -0.55
CA TYR A 258 -5.74 -27.79 0.09
C TYR A 258 -4.61 -26.74 0.22
N HIS A 259 -4.94 -25.45 0.22
CA HIS A 259 -4.00 -24.40 0.60
C HIS A 259 -4.05 -24.14 2.11
N TRP A 260 -2.92 -23.74 2.69
CA TRP A 260 -2.84 -23.38 4.11
C TRP A 260 -3.05 -21.89 4.29
N VAL A 261 -3.99 -21.54 5.17
CA VAL A 261 -4.40 -20.16 5.44
C VAL A 261 -4.37 -19.86 6.93
N TRP A 262 -4.04 -18.61 7.24
CA TRP A 262 -4.13 -18.11 8.60
C TRP A 262 -5.58 -17.79 8.98
N SER A 263 -5.93 -18.09 10.22
CA SER A 263 -7.27 -17.90 10.79
C SER A 263 -7.80 -16.47 10.65
N LEU A 264 -6.93 -15.46 10.74
CA LEU A 264 -7.28 -14.04 10.61
C LEU A 264 -7.54 -13.60 9.15
N GLY A 265 -7.30 -14.47 8.15
CA GLY A 265 -7.60 -14.18 6.74
C GLY A 265 -6.56 -13.33 6.00
N GLU A 266 -5.42 -13.01 6.63
CA GLU A 266 -4.38 -12.13 6.06
C GLU A 266 -3.37 -12.81 5.11
N GLY A 267 -3.72 -13.95 4.53
CA GLY A 267 -2.98 -14.55 3.42
C GLY A 267 -2.75 -16.05 3.52
N THR A 268 -2.27 -16.61 2.40
CA THR A 268 -1.69 -17.96 2.33
C THR A 268 -0.26 -17.95 2.86
N ILE A 269 0.23 -19.10 3.31
CA ILE A 269 1.65 -19.21 3.74
C ILE A 269 2.61 -18.77 2.61
N SER A 270 3.69 -18.09 2.99
CA SER A 270 4.73 -17.70 2.04
C SER A 270 5.44 -18.93 1.44
N ASN A 271 6.16 -18.77 0.32
CA ASN A 271 7.01 -19.85 -0.24
C ASN A 271 8.06 -20.37 0.77
N TYR A 272 8.33 -19.62 1.84
CA TYR A 272 9.14 -20.05 2.97
C TYR A 272 8.21 -20.51 4.10
N SER A 273 8.00 -21.82 4.19
CA SER A 273 7.17 -22.44 5.23
C SER A 273 8.05 -23.07 6.31
N MET A 274 7.50 -23.18 7.53
CA MET A 274 8.21 -23.74 8.69
C MET A 274 7.80 -25.18 8.97
N TRP A 275 7.35 -25.89 7.93
CA TRP A 275 7.01 -27.31 8.03
C TRP A 275 8.21 -28.14 8.46
N SER A 276 7.97 -29.09 9.36
CA SER A 276 8.96 -30.13 9.65
C SER A 276 9.23 -30.98 8.40
N PRO A 277 10.44 -31.56 8.24
CA PRO A 277 10.69 -32.51 7.16
C PRO A 277 9.64 -33.63 7.12
N GLY A 278 8.95 -33.76 5.99
CA GLY A 278 7.88 -34.74 5.80
C GLY A 278 6.46 -34.20 6.01
N GLU A 279 6.32 -32.95 6.48
CA GLU A 279 5.03 -32.27 6.67
C GLU A 279 4.73 -31.27 5.54
N PRO A 280 3.46 -30.93 5.30
CA PRO A 280 2.27 -31.58 5.87
C PRO A 280 2.07 -32.99 5.29
N ASN A 281 1.66 -33.94 6.13
CA ASN A 281 1.53 -35.36 5.76
C ASN A 281 0.08 -35.81 5.50
N GLY A 282 -0.90 -34.95 5.79
CA GLY A 282 -2.33 -35.19 5.58
C GLY A 282 -3.04 -35.82 6.77
N ASP A 283 -2.43 -35.84 7.96
CA ASP A 283 -3.00 -36.35 9.20
C ASP A 283 -4.03 -35.38 9.81
N GLY A 284 -4.10 -34.13 9.36
CA GLY A 284 -5.17 -33.21 9.76
C GLY A 284 -5.24 -31.88 9.03
N ASP A 285 -6.24 -31.08 9.41
CA ASP A 285 -6.57 -29.79 8.78
C ASP A 285 -6.14 -28.58 9.63
N CYS A 286 -5.54 -28.81 10.82
CA CYS A 286 -5.13 -27.75 11.73
C CYS A 286 -3.64 -27.89 12.06
N VAL A 287 -2.97 -26.79 12.37
CA VAL A 287 -1.50 -26.82 12.54
C VAL A 287 -1.10 -26.59 13.97
N ARG A 288 -0.28 -27.51 14.48
CA ARG A 288 0.42 -27.36 15.75
C ARG A 288 1.88 -26.98 15.51
N CYS A 289 2.41 -26.15 16.39
CA CYS A 289 3.81 -25.75 16.42
C CYS A 289 4.52 -26.51 17.56
N TYR A 290 5.68 -27.09 17.24
CA TYR A 290 6.59 -27.67 18.22
C TYR A 290 8.00 -27.12 17.99
N ASN A 291 8.49 -26.35 18.96
CA ASN A 291 9.82 -25.72 18.92
C ASN A 291 10.12 -24.98 17.61
N GLY A 292 9.10 -24.32 17.05
CA GLY A 292 9.18 -23.53 15.82
C GLY A 292 8.89 -24.29 14.53
N SER A 293 8.79 -25.62 14.58
CA SER A 293 8.41 -26.46 13.44
C SER A 293 6.92 -26.74 13.41
N TRP A 294 6.32 -26.72 12.21
CA TRP A 294 4.89 -26.94 11.99
C TRP A 294 4.59 -28.39 11.60
N TYR A 295 3.44 -28.87 12.08
CA TYR A 295 2.88 -30.20 11.83
C TYR A 295 1.38 -30.07 11.66
N ASP A 296 0.80 -30.73 10.66
CA ASP A 296 -0.65 -30.85 10.57
C ASP A 296 -1.16 -31.89 11.57
N GLU A 297 -2.33 -31.61 12.11
CA GLU A 297 -2.90 -32.30 13.26
C GLU A 297 -4.42 -32.24 13.18
N ILE A 298 -5.08 -33.26 13.72
CA ILE A 298 -6.53 -33.35 13.75
C ILE A 298 -7.07 -32.18 14.59
N CYS A 299 -7.96 -31.37 14.02
CA CYS A 299 -8.48 -30.15 14.68
C CYS A 299 -9.19 -30.39 16.04
N SER A 300 -9.65 -31.63 16.28
CA SER A 300 -10.29 -32.04 17.54
C SER A 300 -9.29 -32.45 18.63
N THR A 301 -7.99 -32.50 18.33
CA THR A 301 -6.93 -32.70 19.33
C THR A 301 -6.95 -31.53 20.32
N VAL A 302 -6.72 -31.84 21.60
CA VAL A 302 -6.82 -30.86 22.69
C VAL A 302 -5.42 -30.44 23.10
N LEU A 303 -4.99 -29.24 22.72
CA LEU A 303 -3.64 -28.71 22.97
C LEU A 303 -3.71 -27.31 23.61
N PRO A 304 -2.68 -26.93 24.39
CA PRO A 304 -2.39 -25.53 24.70
C PRO A 304 -2.21 -24.72 23.42
N PHE A 305 -2.34 -23.41 23.50
CA PHE A 305 -2.39 -22.56 22.32
C PHE A 305 -1.74 -21.22 22.55
N VAL A 306 -1.33 -20.56 21.46
CA VAL A 306 -0.76 -19.22 21.52
C VAL A 306 -1.73 -18.26 20.84
N CYS A 307 -2.16 -17.24 21.55
CA CYS A 307 -2.87 -16.12 20.95
C CYS A 307 -1.86 -15.04 20.55
N PHE A 308 -2.20 -14.20 19.58
CA PHE A 308 -1.48 -12.95 19.37
C PHE A 308 -2.40 -11.76 19.54
N ASN A 309 -1.81 -10.67 20.02
CA ASN A 309 -2.36 -9.34 19.89
C ASN A 309 -1.69 -8.64 18.71
N GLY A 310 -2.50 -8.25 17.74
CA GLY A 310 -2.20 -7.12 16.87
C GLY A 310 -2.53 -5.79 17.56
N ASP A 311 -2.41 -4.68 16.84
CA ASP A 311 -2.55 -3.33 17.37
C ASP A 311 -3.95 -3.10 17.98
N TYR A 312 -4.09 -3.19 19.31
CA TYR A 312 -5.36 -3.06 20.06
C TYR A 312 -6.19 -1.84 19.63
N CYS A 313 -5.54 -0.69 19.40
CA CYS A 313 -6.22 0.52 18.96
C CYS A 313 -6.81 0.41 17.55
N ARG A 314 -6.17 -0.33 16.63
CA ARG A 314 -6.72 -0.55 15.29
C ARG A 314 -7.85 -1.58 15.26
N GLN A 315 -8.02 -2.32 16.35
CA GLN A 315 -9.02 -3.39 16.47
C GLN A 315 -10.30 -2.94 17.17
N HIS A 316 -10.17 -2.07 18.18
CA HIS A 316 -11.31 -1.57 18.95
C HIS A 316 -11.64 -0.09 18.66
N HIS A 317 -10.74 0.61 17.99
CA HIS A 317 -10.82 2.03 17.66
C HIS A 317 -10.20 2.26 16.25
N THR A 318 -9.71 3.46 15.95
CA THR A 318 -9.06 3.76 14.66
C THR A 318 -7.55 3.52 14.72
N ASP A 319 -6.83 4.19 15.61
CA ASP A 319 -5.39 4.00 15.87
C ASP A 319 -5.02 4.60 17.24
N LEU A 320 -3.73 4.57 17.62
CA LEU A 320 -3.19 5.36 18.72
C LEU A 320 -3.48 6.85 18.50
N ALA A 321 -3.74 7.57 19.58
CA ALA A 321 -4.15 8.96 19.52
C ALA A 321 -3.13 9.83 18.78
N SER A 322 -3.60 10.50 17.73
CA SER A 322 -2.93 11.64 17.10
C SER A 322 -3.41 12.95 17.72
N ILE A 323 -2.47 13.85 18.01
CA ILE A 323 -2.77 15.13 18.66
C ILE A 323 -2.45 16.27 17.68
N SER A 324 -3.50 16.80 17.07
CA SER A 324 -3.41 17.78 15.98
C SER A 324 -3.69 19.22 16.43
N SER A 325 -4.19 19.44 17.66
CA SER A 325 -4.49 20.77 18.19
C SER A 325 -4.30 20.89 19.72
N PRO A 326 -4.15 22.13 20.25
CA PRO A 326 -4.11 22.37 21.70
C PRO A 326 -5.39 21.92 22.43
N GLU A 327 -6.55 22.01 21.78
CA GLU A 327 -7.83 21.59 22.36
C GLU A 327 -7.85 20.08 22.58
N GLN A 328 -7.37 19.29 21.61
CA GLN A 328 -7.23 17.84 21.75
C GLN A 328 -6.23 17.47 22.85
N GLN A 329 -5.12 18.20 22.95
CA GLN A 329 -4.12 18.01 24.02
C GLN A 329 -4.71 18.21 25.42
N ASN A 330 -5.63 19.17 25.59
CA ASN A 330 -6.27 19.49 26.87
C ASN A 330 -7.36 18.47 27.29
N LEU A 331 -7.84 17.63 26.36
CA LEU A 331 -8.78 16.55 26.68
C LEU A 331 -8.09 15.32 27.27
N ILE A 332 -6.76 15.22 27.13
CA ILE A 332 -5.97 14.09 27.61
C ILE A 332 -5.53 14.35 29.06
N PRO A 333 -5.75 13.41 30.01
CA PRO A 333 -5.31 13.57 31.39
C PRO A 333 -3.79 13.79 31.50
N SER A 334 -3.38 14.93 32.07
CA SER A 334 -1.97 15.31 32.22
C SER A 334 -1.23 14.53 33.31
N GLU A 335 -1.96 13.82 34.18
CA GLU A 335 -1.45 13.08 35.34
C GLU A 335 -0.96 11.66 35.00
N LEU A 336 -1.18 11.21 33.76
CA LEU A 336 -0.83 9.87 33.29
C LEU A 336 0.26 9.93 32.23
N SER A 337 1.28 9.09 32.38
CA SER A 337 2.22 8.85 31.29
C SER A 337 1.55 7.91 30.28
N LEU A 338 1.36 8.36 29.04
CA LEU A 338 0.59 7.64 28.02
C LEU A 338 1.35 7.55 26.70
N TRP A 339 1.32 6.40 26.02
CA TRP A 339 1.79 6.31 24.64
C TRP A 339 0.82 7.04 23.70
N ILE A 340 1.40 7.74 22.72
CA ILE A 340 0.69 8.43 21.64
C ILE A 340 1.27 7.95 20.30
N GLY A 341 0.52 8.11 19.21
CA GLY A 341 0.87 7.50 17.92
C GLY A 341 2.03 8.14 17.16
N LEU A 342 2.85 9.00 17.78
CA LEU A 342 3.91 9.72 17.05
C LEU A 342 5.19 8.88 16.99
N HIS A 343 5.69 8.65 15.78
CA HIS A 343 6.95 7.97 15.51
C HIS A 343 8.06 8.99 15.19
N LEU A 344 9.21 8.90 15.88
CA LEU A 344 10.32 9.86 15.74
C LEU A 344 11.19 9.64 14.51
N ASP A 345 11.25 8.40 14.02
CA ASP A 345 12.01 8.01 12.82
C ASP A 345 11.42 8.64 11.54
N SER A 346 10.10 8.77 11.50
CA SER A 346 9.33 9.20 10.34
C SER A 346 8.64 10.55 10.55
N TRP A 347 8.59 11.06 11.78
CA TRP A 347 7.82 12.25 12.18
C TRP A 347 6.35 12.20 11.73
N GLN A 348 5.80 10.99 11.66
CA GLN A 348 4.42 10.72 11.27
C GLN A 348 3.64 10.16 12.44
N TRP A 349 2.35 10.51 12.48
CA TRP A 349 1.41 9.84 13.35
C TRP A 349 1.07 8.46 12.78
N SER A 350 0.78 7.50 13.64
CA SER A 350 0.45 6.11 13.29
C SER A 350 -0.81 5.99 12.42
N ASP A 351 -1.66 7.03 12.42
CA ASP A 351 -2.83 7.19 11.56
C ASP A 351 -2.57 7.93 10.24
N HIS A 352 -1.30 8.17 9.90
CA HIS A 352 -0.87 8.91 8.71
C HIS A 352 -1.34 10.38 8.67
N TRP A 353 -1.75 10.96 9.80
CA TRP A 353 -2.06 12.38 9.86
C TRP A 353 -0.78 13.23 9.84
N ASN A 354 -0.89 14.44 9.29
CA ASN A 354 0.22 15.39 9.30
C ASN A 354 0.49 15.93 10.70
N LEU A 355 1.76 15.96 11.12
CA LEU A 355 2.20 16.59 12.36
C LEU A 355 2.08 18.13 12.26
N ARG A 356 0.94 18.67 12.71
CA ARG A 356 0.64 20.12 12.66
C ARG A 356 0.79 20.84 14.01
N PHE A 357 0.85 20.08 15.10
CA PHE A 357 0.94 20.59 16.47
C PHE A 357 2.04 19.83 17.23
N ARG A 358 2.71 20.51 18.17
CA ARG A 358 3.81 19.95 18.96
C ARG A 358 3.70 20.40 20.40
N HIS A 359 3.88 19.46 21.34
CA HIS A 359 3.78 19.75 22.77
C HIS A 359 4.96 19.18 23.59
N TRP A 360 6.17 19.31 23.06
CA TRP A 360 7.42 18.78 23.66
C TRP A 360 7.77 19.40 25.02
N ALA A 361 8.42 18.61 25.88
CA ALA A 361 9.06 19.11 27.10
C ALA A 361 10.27 19.98 26.76
N ALA A 362 10.52 21.03 27.56
CA ALA A 362 11.49 22.07 27.22
C ALA A 362 12.95 21.61 27.18
N ASP A 363 13.31 20.49 27.84
CA ASP A 363 14.71 20.13 28.08
C ASP A 363 14.97 18.62 28.02
N GLN A 364 14.86 18.00 26.84
CA GLN A 364 15.43 16.68 26.62
C GLN A 364 16.73 16.83 25.82
N LEU A 365 17.80 17.15 26.56
CA LEU A 365 19.16 16.74 26.21
C LEU A 365 19.09 15.24 25.88
N PHE A 366 19.63 14.86 24.71
CA PHE A 366 19.86 13.50 24.24
C PHE A 366 20.28 12.56 25.38
N LEU A 367 19.32 11.99 26.10
CA LEU A 367 19.57 11.02 27.16
C LEU A 367 19.58 9.65 26.51
N SER A 368 20.82 9.24 26.21
CA SER A 368 21.33 7.87 26.10
C SER A 368 20.78 6.97 24.98
N LEU A 369 21.57 6.84 23.92
CA LEU A 369 22.26 5.59 23.50
C LEU A 369 21.51 4.24 23.67
N GLY A 370 20.22 4.22 23.37
CA GLY A 370 19.42 3.01 23.22
C GLY A 370 18.17 3.31 22.40
N SER A 371 17.96 2.54 21.33
CA SER A 371 16.86 2.65 20.37
C SER A 371 15.49 2.93 21.00
N GLY A 372 15.03 4.18 20.94
CA GLY A 372 13.68 4.52 21.38
C GLY A 372 13.05 5.49 20.40
N ASP A 373 12.39 4.99 19.36
CA ASP A 373 11.74 5.82 18.33
C ASP A 373 10.28 6.17 18.68
N CYS A 374 9.84 5.83 19.90
CA CYS A 374 8.47 6.02 20.36
C CYS A 374 8.31 7.29 21.21
N VAL A 375 7.16 7.95 21.07
CA VAL A 375 6.81 9.16 21.82
C VAL A 375 5.70 8.88 22.81
N GLY A 376 5.93 9.29 24.06
CA GLY A 376 4.94 9.26 25.12
C GLY A 376 4.67 10.64 25.69
N MET A 377 3.47 10.84 26.23
CA MET A 377 3.16 11.93 27.13
C MET A 377 3.69 11.62 28.53
N SER A 378 4.21 12.64 29.22
CA SER A 378 4.63 12.56 30.62
C SER A 378 3.48 12.93 31.57
N GLY A 379 3.22 12.07 32.55
CA GLY A 379 2.21 12.29 33.60
C GLY A 379 2.51 13.44 34.58
N ASN A 380 3.59 14.19 34.41
CA ASN A 380 3.92 15.33 35.27
C ASN A 380 3.42 16.67 34.72
N ASN A 381 3.24 16.77 33.40
CA ASN A 381 2.97 18.04 32.72
C ASN A 381 2.28 17.89 31.36
N GLY A 382 1.89 16.66 30.97
CA GLY A 382 1.30 16.35 29.67
C GLY A 382 2.22 16.58 28.48
N LYS A 383 3.52 16.85 28.69
CA LYS A 383 4.47 17.12 27.61
C LYS A 383 4.95 15.85 26.94
N TRP A 384 5.25 15.94 25.66
CA TRP A 384 5.76 14.83 24.86
C TRP A 384 7.26 14.65 25.12
N ALA A 385 7.67 13.40 25.25
CA ALA A 385 9.06 12.99 25.41
C ALA A 385 9.33 11.67 24.70
N GLN A 386 10.61 11.44 24.41
CA GLN A 386 11.10 10.19 23.82
C GLN A 386 11.22 9.12 24.91
N TYR A 387 10.81 7.90 24.58
CA TYR A 387 10.95 6.74 25.45
C TYR A 387 11.40 5.53 24.65
N SER A 388 12.03 4.55 25.31
CA SER A 388 12.21 3.23 24.70
C SER A 388 10.84 2.61 24.44
N CYS A 389 10.61 2.11 23.23
CA CYS A 389 9.38 1.44 22.84
C CYS A 389 9.09 0.18 23.69
N ASP A 390 10.10 -0.38 24.36
CA ASP A 390 9.96 -1.55 25.22
C ASP A 390 9.37 -1.21 26.60
N LEU A 391 9.19 0.07 26.92
CA LEU A 391 8.63 0.50 28.20
C LEU A 391 7.13 0.17 28.28
N GLN A 392 6.74 -0.60 29.29
CA GLN A 392 5.34 -0.84 29.59
C GLN A 392 4.68 0.41 30.18
N GLN A 393 3.79 1.02 29.40
CA GLN A 393 3.05 2.22 29.76
C GLN A 393 1.64 2.15 29.16
N PRO A 394 0.60 2.70 29.82
CA PRO A 394 -0.73 2.78 29.23
C PRO A 394 -0.72 3.64 27.96
N PHE A 395 -1.73 3.48 27.11
CA PHE A 395 -1.82 4.13 25.81
C PHE A 395 -3.25 4.61 25.54
N ILE A 396 -3.42 5.59 24.65
CA ILE A 396 -4.73 6.11 24.25
C ILE A 396 -4.98 5.75 22.79
N CYS A 397 -6.18 5.22 22.53
CA CYS A 397 -6.71 5.05 21.19
C CYS A 397 -7.69 6.18 20.87
N TYR A 398 -7.83 6.56 19.59
CA TYR A 398 -8.88 7.48 19.16
C TYR A 398 -9.92 6.76 18.29
N GLY A 399 -11.19 7.13 18.45
CA GLY A 399 -12.33 6.60 17.70
C GLY A 399 -13.48 7.59 17.68
#